data_AF-A0A3D5EKB2-F1
#
_entry.id   AF-A0A3D5EKB2-F1
#
_cell.length_a   1.000
_cell.length_b   1.000
_cell.length_c   1.000
_cell.angle_alpha   90.00
_cell.angle_beta   90.00
_cell.angle_gamma   90.00
#
_symmetry.space_group_name_H-M   'P 1'
#
loop_
_entity.id
_entity.type
_entity.pdbx_description
1 polymer ?
#
loop_
_entity_poly.entity_id
_entity_poly.type
_entity_poly.pdbx_seq_one_letter_code
_entity_poly.pdbx_strand_id
1 'polypeptide(L)'
;MQKPLIILPCSQEKLSVPARAINLYQGKGYLPLLSKSTASVGIDYDLAILSAKYGLIHANEMIEPYEQKLEKDAMEGFIKSNARKANALIRKLNPTRIITCLPKLYLNALTSMINEDNALIELTVPPAGAGIGSQRGFLASALKALEPNYLDIFFFGKTPSGRLENSVFVRIRPGTKFRPWLRNDVENAYSPVYGDVVTAEKFISDGNGQRIVDTNGNKWRTDQFKFGLDNGFSDFISTYLHDNVERYTDDYQVIEFSELESKFFETFDELAA
;
A
#
# COMPACT_ATOMS: atom_id res chain seq x y z
N MET A 1 -10.83 -2.47 -6.68
CA MET A 1 -10.46 -3.87 -6.98
C MET A 1 -10.45 -4.61 -5.65
N GLN A 2 -11.05 -5.80 -5.55
CA GLN A 2 -10.94 -6.60 -4.31
C GLN A 2 -9.51 -7.13 -4.20
N LYS A 3 -8.94 -7.08 -3.00
CA LYS A 3 -7.55 -7.44 -2.71
C LYS A 3 -7.49 -8.54 -1.64
N PRO A 4 -6.42 -9.34 -1.57
CA PRO A 4 -6.26 -10.31 -0.50
C PRO A 4 -6.07 -9.60 0.85
N LEU A 5 -6.44 -10.30 1.94
CA LEU A 5 -6.17 -9.88 3.31
C LEU A 5 -5.05 -10.73 3.89
N ILE A 6 -3.96 -10.08 4.32
CA ILE A 6 -2.90 -10.73 5.10
C ILE A 6 -3.24 -10.60 6.58
N ILE A 7 -3.25 -11.73 7.31
CA ILE A 7 -3.44 -11.76 8.77
C ILE A 7 -2.19 -12.29 9.45
N LEU A 8 -1.58 -11.46 10.30
CA LEU A 8 -0.37 -11.80 11.05
C LEU A 8 -0.63 -11.84 12.56
N PRO A 9 0.15 -12.60 13.34
CA PRO A 9 0.07 -12.55 14.80
C PRO A 9 0.62 -11.21 15.32
N CYS A 10 0.16 -10.77 16.48
CA CYS A 10 0.81 -9.69 17.19
C CYS A 10 2.27 -10.04 17.57
N SER A 11 3.14 -9.03 17.62
CA SER A 11 4.51 -9.18 18.14
C SER A 11 4.56 -9.04 19.66
N GLN A 12 5.51 -9.73 20.28
CA GLN A 12 5.87 -9.48 21.68
C GLN A 12 6.53 -8.09 21.83
N GLU A 13 7.52 -7.79 20.99
CA GLU A 13 8.17 -6.48 20.94
C GLU A 13 7.18 -5.42 20.41
N LYS A 14 6.98 -4.35 21.18
CA LYS A 14 6.06 -3.23 20.91
C LYS A 14 6.70 -1.90 21.29
N LEU A 15 6.25 -0.80 20.66
CA LEU A 15 6.54 0.55 21.14
C LEU A 15 5.96 0.79 22.54
N SER A 16 6.53 1.75 23.28
CA SER A 16 6.04 2.15 24.61
C SER A 16 4.89 3.17 24.57
N VAL A 17 4.53 3.66 23.38
CA VAL A 17 3.50 4.68 23.17
C VAL A 17 2.42 4.16 22.22
N PRO A 18 1.19 4.70 22.28
CA PRO A 18 0.14 4.36 21.32
C PRO A 18 0.59 4.65 19.89
N ALA A 19 0.30 3.70 18.99
CA ALA A 19 0.65 3.81 17.57
C ALA A 19 -0.34 2.99 16.74
N ARG A 20 -0.33 3.20 15.41
CA ARG A 20 -1.03 2.30 14.49
C ARG A 20 -0.51 0.88 14.66
N ALA A 21 -1.35 -0.14 14.58
CA ALA A 21 -0.96 -1.52 14.84
C ALA A 21 0.27 -1.97 14.01
N ILE A 22 0.37 -1.58 12.73
CA ILE A 22 1.53 -1.86 11.87
C ILE A 22 2.85 -1.25 12.39
N ASN A 23 2.77 -0.11 13.08
CA ASN A 23 3.92 0.59 13.66
C ASN A 23 4.14 0.22 15.13
N LEU A 24 3.10 -0.17 15.87
CA LEU A 24 3.22 -0.55 17.28
C LEU A 24 4.10 -1.79 17.42
N TYR A 25 3.85 -2.82 16.61
CA TYR A 25 4.59 -4.08 16.69
C TYR A 25 5.98 -3.92 16.05
N GLN A 26 7.01 -4.39 16.73
CA GLN A 26 8.43 -4.20 16.33
C GLN A 26 9.18 -5.51 16.07
N GLY A 27 8.49 -6.66 16.17
CA GLY A 27 9.11 -7.98 16.11
C GLY A 27 9.70 -8.32 14.74
N LYS A 28 10.85 -9.01 14.78
CA LYS A 28 11.64 -9.39 13.59
C LYS A 28 11.09 -10.56 12.77
N GLY A 29 9.91 -11.09 13.13
CA GLY A 29 9.34 -12.28 12.48
C GLY A 29 8.88 -12.00 11.06
N TYR A 30 7.76 -11.29 10.93
CA TYR A 30 7.08 -11.07 9.63
C TYR A 30 7.18 -9.62 9.14
N LEU A 31 7.22 -8.63 10.05
CA LEU A 31 7.23 -7.20 9.67
C LEU A 31 8.41 -6.83 8.76
N PRO A 32 9.64 -7.34 8.95
CA PRO A 32 10.74 -7.06 8.02
C PRO A 32 10.53 -7.61 6.61
N LEU A 33 9.58 -8.52 6.40
CA LEU A 33 9.21 -9.00 5.06
C LEU A 33 8.25 -8.03 4.38
N LEU A 34 7.32 -7.43 5.14
CA LEU A 34 6.42 -6.40 4.63
C LEU A 34 7.23 -5.19 4.16
N SER A 35 8.20 -4.73 4.95
CA SER A 35 9.04 -3.57 4.59
C SER A 35 9.98 -3.81 3.40
N LYS A 36 10.22 -5.07 3.03
CA LYS A 36 11.07 -5.45 1.88
C LYS A 36 10.27 -5.75 0.63
N SER A 37 8.95 -5.93 0.76
CA SER A 37 8.10 -6.19 -0.39
C SER A 37 7.84 -4.89 -1.14
N THR A 38 7.71 -5.01 -2.46
CA THR A 38 7.23 -3.90 -3.29
C THR A 38 5.72 -3.83 -3.39
N ALA A 39 5.02 -4.83 -2.83
CA ALA A 39 3.58 -4.80 -2.63
C ALA A 39 3.25 -3.93 -1.41
N SER A 40 2.27 -3.05 -1.57
CA SER A 40 1.92 -2.03 -0.60
C SER A 40 0.63 -2.34 0.14
N VAL A 41 0.70 -2.22 1.47
CA VAL A 41 -0.46 -2.32 2.36
C VAL A 41 -1.49 -1.25 1.97
N GLY A 42 -2.75 -1.62 1.89
CA GLY A 42 -3.84 -0.73 1.51
C GLY A 42 -4.02 -0.58 0.00
N ILE A 43 -3.03 -0.99 -0.82
CA ILE A 43 -3.12 -0.94 -2.28
C ILE A 43 -3.24 -2.35 -2.86
N ASP A 44 -2.21 -3.18 -2.68
CA ASP A 44 -2.14 -4.53 -3.28
C ASP A 44 -2.73 -5.60 -2.35
N TYR A 45 -2.77 -5.32 -1.05
CA TYR A 45 -3.38 -6.17 -0.03
C TYR A 45 -3.81 -5.36 1.18
N ASP A 46 -4.79 -5.86 1.93
CA ASP A 46 -5.08 -5.36 3.27
C ASP A 46 -4.28 -6.13 4.31
N LEU A 47 -3.95 -5.46 5.41
CA LEU A 47 -3.23 -6.07 6.52
C LEU A 47 -4.07 -5.98 7.80
N ALA A 48 -4.25 -7.11 8.45
CA ALA A 48 -4.82 -7.20 9.78
C ALA A 48 -3.88 -7.95 10.72
N ILE A 49 -3.99 -7.64 12.00
CA ILE A 49 -3.22 -8.29 13.06
C ILE A 49 -4.20 -8.95 14.02
N LEU A 50 -3.93 -10.20 14.36
CA LEU A 50 -4.69 -10.91 15.39
C LEU A 50 -3.97 -10.76 16.74
N SER A 51 -4.58 -9.96 17.61
CA SER A 51 -4.10 -9.61 18.95
C SER A 51 -4.89 -10.36 20.02
N ALA A 52 -4.20 -10.81 21.08
CA ALA A 52 -4.86 -11.38 22.26
C ALA A 52 -5.76 -10.39 23.02
N LYS A 53 -5.40 -9.09 23.02
CA LYS A 53 -6.16 -8.03 23.71
C LYS A 53 -7.26 -7.46 22.83
N TYR A 54 -6.94 -7.14 21.57
CA TYR A 54 -7.83 -6.36 20.70
C TYR A 54 -8.60 -7.18 19.66
N GLY A 55 -8.38 -8.50 19.61
CA GLY A 55 -8.95 -9.37 18.58
C GLY A 55 -8.30 -9.14 17.22
N LEU A 56 -9.09 -9.31 16.16
CA LEU A 56 -8.66 -8.98 14.79
C LEU A 56 -8.81 -7.48 14.55
N ILE A 57 -7.70 -6.80 14.27
CA ILE A 57 -7.63 -5.35 14.05
C ILE A 57 -6.99 -5.01 12.71
N HIS A 58 -7.39 -3.90 12.12
CA HIS A 58 -6.76 -3.41 10.89
C HIS A 58 -5.37 -2.82 11.19
N ALA A 59 -4.43 -2.92 10.26
CA ALA A 59 -3.07 -2.40 10.39
C ALA A 59 -2.99 -0.91 10.79
N ASN A 60 -3.96 -0.12 10.33
CA ASN A 60 -4.02 1.33 10.61
C ASN A 60 -4.78 1.69 11.90
N GLU A 61 -5.29 0.71 12.66
CA GLU A 61 -5.98 0.96 13.93
C GLU A 61 -4.98 1.45 14.98
N MET A 62 -5.25 2.59 15.62
CA MET A 62 -4.46 3.11 16.74
C MET A 62 -4.71 2.25 17.98
N ILE A 63 -3.65 1.72 18.57
CA ILE A 63 -3.73 0.86 19.76
C ILE A 63 -2.68 1.22 20.79
N GLU A 64 -3.01 1.01 22.06
CA GLU A 64 -2.08 1.17 23.17
C GLU A 64 -1.21 -0.07 23.36
N PRO A 65 0.04 0.08 23.84
CA PRO A 65 0.89 -1.04 24.22
C PRO A 65 0.25 -1.91 25.30
N TYR A 66 0.56 -3.20 25.29
CA TYR A 66 -0.01 -4.18 26.21
C TYR A 66 0.87 -5.44 26.30
N GLU A 67 0.78 -6.14 27.42
CA GLU A 67 1.42 -7.44 27.62
C GLU A 67 0.36 -8.50 27.92
N GLN A 68 -0.21 -9.06 26.85
CA GLN A 68 -1.21 -10.13 26.92
C GLN A 68 -0.94 -11.15 25.82
N LYS A 69 -0.95 -12.43 26.20
CA LYS A 69 -0.86 -13.58 25.30
C LYS A 69 -2.20 -14.32 25.33
N LEU A 70 -2.59 -14.89 24.20
CA LEU A 70 -3.74 -15.79 24.17
C LEU A 70 -3.32 -17.12 24.79
N GLU A 71 -4.03 -17.53 25.84
CA GLU A 71 -3.85 -18.82 26.49
C GLU A 71 -4.96 -19.79 26.07
N LYS A 72 -4.70 -21.09 26.26
CA LYS A 72 -5.59 -22.15 25.74
C LYS A 72 -6.94 -22.19 26.46
N ASP A 73 -6.93 -21.94 27.76
CA ASP A 73 -8.10 -21.83 28.63
C ASP A 73 -8.94 -20.57 28.35
N ALA A 74 -8.30 -19.46 27.96
CA ALA A 74 -8.97 -18.22 27.57
C ALA A 74 -9.60 -18.26 26.16
N MET A 75 -9.41 -19.36 25.40
CA MET A 75 -9.77 -19.45 23.99
C MET A 75 -11.26 -19.24 23.72
N GLU A 76 -12.14 -19.89 24.48
CA GLU A 76 -13.59 -19.82 24.25
C GLU A 76 -14.11 -18.39 24.49
N GLY A 77 -13.69 -17.78 25.60
CA GLY A 77 -14.02 -16.39 25.91
C GLY A 77 -13.48 -15.41 24.87
N PHE A 78 -12.27 -15.66 24.37
CA PHE A 78 -11.65 -14.87 23.31
C PHE A 78 -12.47 -14.94 22.01
N ILE A 79 -12.82 -16.14 21.54
CA ILE A 79 -13.62 -16.34 20.32
C ILE A 79 -14.96 -15.64 20.46
N LYS A 80 -15.69 -15.90 21.55
CA LYS A 80 -17.03 -15.34 21.79
C LYS A 80 -17.02 -13.80 21.79
N SER A 81 -16.00 -13.19 22.39
CA SER A 81 -15.90 -11.73 22.51
C SER A 81 -15.47 -11.05 21.20
N ASN A 82 -14.70 -11.76 20.35
CA ASN A 82 -14.07 -11.15 19.17
C ASN A 82 -14.68 -11.56 17.83
N ALA A 83 -15.48 -12.64 17.77
CA ALA A 83 -16.04 -13.15 16.52
C ALA A 83 -16.84 -12.08 15.75
N ARG A 84 -17.70 -11.31 16.43
CA ARG A 84 -18.48 -10.25 15.77
C ARG A 84 -17.59 -9.17 15.16
N LYS A 85 -16.57 -8.71 15.89
CA LYS A 85 -15.61 -7.70 15.41
C LYS A 85 -14.81 -8.22 14.21
N ALA A 86 -14.30 -9.45 14.31
CA ALA A 86 -13.53 -10.09 13.24
C ALA A 86 -14.34 -10.23 11.95
N ASN A 87 -15.58 -10.76 12.02
CA ASN A 87 -16.43 -10.91 10.85
C ASN A 87 -16.85 -9.55 10.25
N ALA A 88 -17.10 -8.54 11.08
CA ALA A 88 -17.41 -7.19 10.60
C ALA A 88 -16.22 -6.59 9.83
N LEU A 89 -14.99 -6.77 10.31
CA LEU A 89 -13.79 -6.31 9.62
C LEU A 89 -13.59 -7.05 8.30
N ILE A 90 -13.66 -8.38 8.29
CA ILE A 90 -13.51 -9.20 7.08
C ILE A 90 -14.56 -8.80 6.04
N ARG A 91 -15.82 -8.64 6.45
CA ARG A 91 -16.90 -8.19 5.56
C ARG A 91 -16.67 -6.79 5.01
N LYS A 92 -16.18 -5.86 5.85
CA LYS A 92 -15.87 -4.49 5.44
C LYS A 92 -14.76 -4.45 4.38
N LEU A 93 -13.72 -5.28 4.54
CA LEU A 93 -12.59 -5.35 3.61
C LEU A 93 -12.94 -6.14 2.34
N ASN A 94 -13.88 -7.09 2.45
CA ASN A 94 -14.36 -7.94 1.36
C ASN A 94 -13.20 -8.58 0.55
N PRO A 95 -12.31 -9.33 1.21
CA PRO A 95 -11.08 -9.80 0.58
C PRO A 95 -11.34 -10.96 -0.39
N THR A 96 -10.53 -11.04 -1.45
CA THR A 96 -10.61 -12.17 -2.40
C THR A 96 -10.17 -13.50 -1.79
N ARG A 97 -9.22 -13.43 -0.85
CA ARG A 97 -8.69 -14.56 -0.07
C ARG A 97 -7.99 -14.03 1.19
N ILE A 98 -7.79 -14.90 2.16
CA ILE A 98 -7.03 -14.61 3.38
C ILE A 98 -5.72 -15.39 3.35
N ILE A 99 -4.59 -14.70 3.53
CA ILE A 99 -3.26 -15.29 3.64
C ILE A 99 -2.80 -15.10 5.09
N THR A 100 -2.44 -16.17 5.79
CA THR A 100 -2.11 -16.01 7.22
C THR A 100 -0.94 -16.86 7.68
N CYS A 101 -0.12 -16.29 8.57
CA CYS A 101 1.00 -16.97 9.24
C CYS A 101 0.79 -17.01 10.77
N LEU A 102 -0.41 -17.36 11.21
CA LEU A 102 -0.72 -17.45 12.63
C LEU A 102 -0.16 -18.72 13.28
N PRO A 103 0.37 -18.64 14.51
CA PRO A 103 0.64 -19.82 15.32
C PRO A 103 -0.63 -20.65 15.52
N LYS A 104 -0.48 -21.97 15.70
CA LYS A 104 -1.60 -22.94 15.80
C LYS A 104 -2.76 -22.47 16.67
N LEU A 105 -2.46 -21.95 17.86
CA LEU A 105 -3.48 -21.48 18.80
C LEU A 105 -4.32 -20.33 18.22
N TYR A 106 -3.66 -19.35 17.62
CA TYR A 106 -4.31 -18.19 17.00
C TYR A 106 -5.01 -18.54 15.69
N LEU A 107 -4.45 -19.47 14.90
CA LEU A 107 -5.09 -19.97 13.68
C LEU A 107 -6.43 -20.64 14.02
N ASN A 108 -6.44 -21.51 15.04
CA ASN A 108 -7.67 -22.13 15.51
C ASN A 108 -8.70 -21.09 15.98
N ALA A 109 -8.26 -20.05 16.68
CA ALA A 109 -9.11 -18.95 17.09
C ALA A 109 -9.73 -18.22 15.89
N LEU A 110 -8.91 -17.87 14.89
CA LEU A 110 -9.36 -17.23 13.65
C LEU A 110 -10.39 -18.09 12.93
N THR A 111 -10.09 -19.36 12.67
CA THR A 111 -10.99 -20.28 11.98
C THR A 111 -12.31 -20.46 12.73
N SER A 112 -12.29 -20.46 14.06
CA SER A 112 -13.51 -20.56 14.88
C SER A 112 -14.32 -19.25 14.94
N MET A 113 -13.68 -18.11 14.70
CA MET A 113 -14.36 -16.81 14.65
C MET A 113 -15.01 -16.55 13.30
N ILE A 114 -14.45 -17.04 12.19
CA ILE A 114 -14.97 -16.83 10.83
C ILE A 114 -16.31 -17.60 10.69
N ASN A 115 -17.40 -16.87 10.44
CA ASN A 115 -18.74 -17.44 10.28
C ASN A 115 -18.98 -17.97 8.85
N GLU A 116 -20.12 -18.65 8.64
CA GLU A 116 -20.51 -19.21 7.33
C GLU A 116 -20.52 -18.17 6.20
N ASP A 117 -20.94 -16.93 6.48
CA ASP A 117 -20.94 -15.83 5.50
C ASP A 117 -19.54 -15.54 4.93
N ASN A 118 -18.49 -15.78 5.73
CA ASN A 118 -17.10 -15.60 5.36
C ASN A 118 -16.40 -16.94 5.06
N ALA A 119 -17.08 -18.09 5.20
CA ALA A 119 -16.49 -19.42 5.03
C ALA A 119 -16.14 -19.76 3.58
N LEU A 120 -16.70 -19.03 2.62
CA LEU A 120 -16.35 -19.16 1.20
C LEU A 120 -15.02 -18.47 0.85
N ILE A 121 -14.48 -17.63 1.73
CA ILE A 121 -13.20 -16.97 1.51
C ILE A 121 -12.08 -18.00 1.67
N GLU A 122 -11.28 -18.18 0.61
CA GLU A 122 -10.15 -19.08 0.63
C GLU A 122 -9.15 -18.66 1.73
N LEU A 123 -8.82 -19.60 2.64
CA LEU A 123 -7.83 -19.41 3.69
C LEU A 123 -6.52 -20.13 3.32
N THR A 124 -5.51 -19.37 2.88
CA THR A 124 -4.19 -19.87 2.55
C THR A 124 -3.26 -19.82 3.77
N VAL A 125 -2.73 -20.99 4.17
CA VAL A 125 -1.84 -21.15 5.34
C VAL A 125 -0.53 -21.85 4.96
N PRO A 126 0.57 -21.64 5.71
CA PRO A 126 1.78 -22.43 5.56
C PRO A 126 1.54 -23.93 5.76
N PRO A 127 2.41 -24.80 5.21
CA PRO A 127 2.35 -26.24 5.48
C PRO A 127 2.28 -26.57 6.97
N ALA A 128 1.51 -27.59 7.34
CA ALA A 128 1.37 -28.00 8.72
C ALA A 128 2.73 -28.33 9.35
N GLY A 129 2.99 -27.82 10.56
CA GLY A 129 4.27 -28.00 11.24
C GLY A 129 5.42 -27.14 10.72
N ALA A 130 5.17 -26.21 9.78
CA ALA A 130 6.18 -25.28 9.30
C ALA A 130 6.79 -24.47 10.44
N GLY A 131 8.12 -24.57 10.59
CA GLY A 131 8.89 -23.71 11.47
C GLY A 131 8.88 -22.24 10.99
N ILE A 132 9.34 -21.33 11.85
CA ILE A 132 9.28 -19.88 11.57
C ILE A 132 9.98 -19.50 10.25
N GLY A 133 11.08 -20.16 9.89
CA GLY A 133 11.78 -19.93 8.62
C GLY A 133 10.91 -20.28 7.40
N SER A 134 10.25 -21.44 7.42
CA SER A 134 9.34 -21.87 6.35
C SER A 134 8.11 -20.98 6.25
N GLN A 135 7.56 -20.51 7.38
CA GLN A 135 6.44 -19.56 7.36
C GLN A 135 6.85 -18.20 6.78
N ARG A 136 8.06 -17.72 7.09
CA ARG A 136 8.63 -16.51 6.50
C ARG A 136 8.82 -16.65 4.99
N GLY A 137 9.32 -17.80 4.53
CA GLY A 137 9.44 -18.12 3.10
C GLY A 137 8.09 -18.16 2.40
N PHE A 138 7.08 -18.77 3.02
CA PHE A 138 5.70 -18.77 2.53
C PHE A 138 5.16 -17.34 2.38
N LEU A 139 5.29 -16.50 3.42
CA LEU A 139 4.83 -15.10 3.36
C LEU A 139 5.57 -14.30 2.29
N ALA A 140 6.90 -14.47 2.17
CA ALA A 140 7.69 -13.78 1.15
C ALA A 140 7.24 -14.16 -0.27
N SER A 141 6.98 -15.44 -0.53
CA SER A 141 6.45 -15.90 -1.82
C SER A 141 5.04 -15.37 -2.08
N ALA A 142 4.19 -15.34 -1.05
CA ALA A 142 2.86 -14.76 -1.15
C ALA A 142 2.91 -13.27 -1.49
N LEU A 143 3.73 -12.49 -0.78
CA LEU A 143 3.95 -11.07 -1.06
C LEU A 143 4.48 -10.84 -2.47
N LYS A 144 5.46 -11.63 -2.91
CA LYS A 144 6.01 -11.57 -4.28
C LYS A 144 4.95 -11.80 -5.35
N ALA A 145 3.99 -12.69 -5.12
CA ALA A 145 2.88 -12.92 -6.05
C ALA A 145 1.86 -11.77 -6.08
N LEU A 146 1.92 -10.84 -5.12
CA LEU A 146 1.09 -9.64 -5.06
C LEU A 146 1.82 -8.40 -5.57
N GLU A 147 3.12 -8.48 -5.86
CA GLU A 147 3.88 -7.35 -6.36
C GLU A 147 3.31 -6.91 -7.71
N PRO A 148 2.82 -5.67 -7.81
CA PRO A 148 2.30 -5.19 -9.07
C PRO A 148 3.45 -5.09 -10.07
N ASN A 149 3.17 -5.30 -11.35
CA ASN A 149 4.06 -4.75 -12.37
C ASN A 149 4.02 -3.24 -12.19
N TYR A 150 5.17 -2.62 -11.91
CA TYR A 150 5.25 -1.16 -11.79
C TYR A 150 6.30 -0.60 -12.75
N LEU A 151 6.16 0.68 -13.02
CA LEU A 151 7.11 1.47 -13.78
C LEU A 151 7.61 2.61 -12.90
N ASP A 152 8.89 2.57 -12.55
CA ASP A 152 9.53 3.66 -11.83
C ASP A 152 9.94 4.75 -12.84
N ILE A 153 9.37 5.94 -12.68
CA ILE A 153 9.76 7.12 -13.46
C ILE A 153 10.53 8.07 -12.56
N PHE A 154 11.69 8.49 -13.05
CA PHE A 154 12.57 9.40 -12.33
C PHE A 154 12.45 10.84 -12.86
N PHE A 155 12.21 11.78 -11.95
CA PHE A 155 12.06 13.20 -12.22
C PHE A 155 13.22 13.97 -11.60
N PHE A 156 13.65 15.00 -12.32
CA PHE A 156 14.59 15.98 -11.84
C PHE A 156 13.93 17.34 -11.85
N GLY A 157 13.83 17.98 -10.69
CA GLY A 157 13.52 19.39 -10.57
C GLY A 157 14.77 20.22 -10.81
N LYS A 158 14.68 21.19 -11.73
CA LYS A 158 15.70 22.25 -11.90
C LYS A 158 15.22 23.52 -11.23
N THR A 159 16.13 24.23 -10.57
CA THR A 159 15.90 25.61 -10.15
C THR A 159 15.85 26.55 -11.35
N PRO A 160 15.33 27.79 -11.18
CA PRO A 160 15.48 28.85 -12.17
C PRO A 160 16.93 29.10 -12.61
N SER A 161 17.91 28.76 -11.75
CA SER A 161 19.34 28.86 -12.05
C SER A 161 19.90 27.68 -12.87
N GLY A 162 19.07 26.68 -13.19
CA GLY A 162 19.45 25.48 -13.93
C GLY A 162 20.13 24.39 -13.09
N ARG A 163 20.33 24.61 -11.78
CA ARG A 163 20.87 23.60 -10.87
C ARG A 163 19.82 22.52 -10.57
N LEU A 164 20.25 21.26 -10.62
CA LEU A 164 19.47 20.11 -10.15
C LEU A 164 19.43 20.17 -8.62
N GLU A 165 18.24 20.31 -8.05
CA GLU A 165 18.09 20.36 -6.58
C GLU A 165 17.24 19.24 -6.02
N ASN A 166 16.28 18.72 -6.80
CA ASN A 166 15.36 17.70 -6.29
C ASN A 166 15.22 16.56 -7.28
N SER A 167 15.30 15.33 -6.77
CA SER A 167 14.92 14.11 -7.48
C SER A 167 13.67 13.54 -6.85
N VAL A 168 12.74 13.06 -7.69
CA VAL A 168 11.61 12.26 -7.21
C VAL A 168 11.53 11.00 -8.04
N PHE A 169 11.35 9.87 -7.37
CA PHE A 169 10.87 8.66 -8.00
C PHE A 169 9.35 8.61 -7.86
N VAL A 170 8.66 8.42 -8.99
CA VAL A 170 7.23 8.10 -9.02
C VAL A 170 7.10 6.67 -9.50
N ARG A 171 6.50 5.83 -8.66
CA ARG A 171 6.14 4.46 -9.03
C ARG A 171 4.72 4.44 -9.60
N ILE A 172 4.59 4.06 -10.87
CA ILE A 172 3.31 3.97 -11.59
C ILE A 172 2.87 2.50 -11.64
N ARG A 173 1.57 2.23 -11.48
CA ARG A 173 0.97 0.89 -11.51
C ARG A 173 -0.13 0.81 -12.57
N PRO A 174 -0.53 -0.39 -13.03
CA PRO A 174 -1.82 -0.58 -13.67
C PRO A 174 -2.93 0.03 -12.80
N GLY A 175 -3.86 0.73 -13.44
CA GLY A 175 -4.92 1.50 -12.79
C GLY A 175 -4.53 2.96 -12.48
N THR A 176 -3.25 3.34 -12.52
CA THR A 176 -2.86 4.76 -12.32
C THR A 176 -3.44 5.62 -13.43
N LYS A 177 -4.19 6.66 -13.06
CA LYS A 177 -4.71 7.66 -13.99
C LYS A 177 -3.69 8.77 -14.22
N PHE A 178 -3.51 9.19 -15.46
CA PHE A 178 -2.58 10.26 -15.83
C PHE A 178 -3.04 11.00 -17.08
N ARG A 179 -2.53 12.22 -17.31
CA ARG A 179 -2.71 12.97 -18.56
C ARG A 179 -1.41 12.93 -19.38
N PRO A 180 -1.41 12.40 -20.60
CA PRO A 180 -0.21 12.35 -21.42
C PRO A 180 0.11 13.73 -22.01
N TRP A 181 1.39 14.06 -22.10
CA TRP A 181 1.87 15.19 -22.88
C TRP A 181 1.95 14.81 -24.36
N LEU A 182 1.24 15.56 -25.21
CA LEU A 182 1.08 15.23 -26.62
C LEU A 182 2.16 15.82 -27.52
N ARG A 183 3.03 16.71 -26.99
CA ARG A 183 3.99 17.55 -27.73
C ARG A 183 3.31 18.37 -28.83
N ASN A 184 3.53 19.68 -28.83
CA ASN A 184 3.08 20.50 -29.94
C ASN A 184 4.16 20.47 -31.03
N ASP A 185 3.86 19.95 -32.22
CA ASP A 185 4.78 19.92 -33.36
C ASP A 185 4.96 21.30 -34.02
N VAL A 186 4.32 22.34 -33.47
CA VAL A 186 4.48 23.72 -33.91
C VAL A 186 5.81 24.25 -33.40
N GLU A 187 6.77 24.44 -34.30
CA GLU A 187 8.02 25.16 -34.06
C GLU A 187 7.74 26.42 -33.23
N ASN A 188 8.20 26.45 -31.97
CA ASN A 188 8.12 27.57 -31.00
C ASN A 188 6.94 27.65 -30.01
N ALA A 189 6.08 26.63 -29.86
CA ALA A 189 5.09 26.66 -28.78
C ALA A 189 5.65 26.11 -27.46
N TYR A 190 6.10 27.00 -26.57
CA TYR A 190 6.44 26.70 -25.16
C TYR A 190 5.21 26.27 -24.30
N SER A 191 4.02 26.16 -24.90
CA SER A 191 2.80 25.76 -24.20
C SER A 191 2.59 24.25 -24.32
N PRO A 192 2.65 23.50 -23.21
CA PRO A 192 2.40 22.06 -23.23
C PRO A 192 0.96 21.78 -23.66
N VAL A 193 0.80 20.88 -24.64
CA VAL A 193 -0.50 20.33 -25.03
C VAL A 193 -0.69 18.99 -24.33
N TYR A 194 -1.77 18.85 -23.59
CA TYR A 194 -2.10 17.64 -22.84
C TYR A 194 -3.29 16.93 -23.48
N GLY A 195 -3.26 15.60 -23.43
CA GLY A 195 -4.40 14.76 -23.78
C GLY A 195 -5.37 14.60 -22.62
N ASP A 196 -6.42 13.82 -22.87
CA ASP A 196 -7.40 13.42 -21.86
C ASP A 196 -6.76 12.52 -20.78
N VAL A 197 -7.44 12.42 -19.63
CA VAL A 197 -7.04 11.48 -18.58
C VAL A 197 -7.20 10.05 -19.08
N VAL A 198 -6.11 9.29 -19.06
CA VAL A 198 -6.08 7.87 -19.41
C VAL A 198 -5.68 7.04 -18.20
N THR A 199 -5.97 5.74 -18.23
CA THR A 199 -5.61 4.80 -17.17
C THR A 199 -4.53 3.85 -17.66
N ALA A 200 -3.41 3.73 -16.95
CA ALA A 200 -2.38 2.76 -17.27
C ALA A 200 -2.95 1.34 -17.15
N GLU A 201 -2.83 0.53 -18.20
CA GLU A 201 -3.25 -0.87 -18.20
C GLU A 201 -2.07 -1.80 -17.91
N LYS A 202 -0.93 -1.57 -18.58
CA LYS A 202 0.26 -2.40 -18.46
C LYS A 202 1.52 -1.65 -18.87
N PHE A 203 2.67 -2.21 -18.53
CA PHE A 203 3.97 -1.71 -18.94
C PHE A 203 4.62 -2.69 -19.90
N ILE A 204 5.21 -2.17 -20.97
CA ILE A 204 5.95 -2.95 -21.95
C ILE A 204 7.34 -2.35 -22.12
N SER A 205 8.30 -3.18 -22.52
CA SER A 205 9.59 -2.71 -23.03
C SER A 205 9.63 -2.95 -24.53
N ASP A 206 10.04 -1.94 -25.30
CA ASP A 206 10.41 -2.11 -26.69
C ASP A 206 11.84 -1.61 -26.94
N GLY A 207 12.32 -1.71 -28.18
CA GLY A 207 13.67 -1.27 -28.56
C GLY A 207 13.95 0.23 -28.29
N ASN A 208 12.93 1.02 -27.93
CA ASN A 208 13.03 2.44 -27.59
C ASN A 208 12.77 2.72 -26.10
N GLY A 209 12.74 1.70 -25.25
CA GLY A 209 12.61 1.81 -23.79
C GLY A 209 11.27 1.33 -23.24
N GLN A 210 10.98 1.70 -21.99
CA GLN A 210 9.74 1.35 -21.31
C GLN A 210 8.58 2.26 -21.76
N ARG A 211 7.41 1.66 -21.95
CA ARG A 211 6.18 2.35 -22.29
C ARG A 211 5.03 1.99 -21.37
N ILE A 212 4.15 2.97 -21.16
CA ILE A 212 2.85 2.79 -20.53
C ILE A 212 1.84 2.49 -21.63
N VAL A 213 1.14 1.37 -21.55
CA VAL A 213 -0.02 1.08 -22.39
C VAL A 213 -1.27 1.48 -21.61
N ASP A 214 -2.13 2.33 -22.17
CA ASP A 214 -3.39 2.69 -21.52
C ASP A 214 -4.53 1.71 -21.83
N THR A 215 -5.67 1.89 -21.15
CA THR A 215 -6.87 1.05 -21.36
C THR A 215 -7.48 1.13 -22.76
N ASN A 216 -7.06 2.09 -23.58
CA ASN A 216 -7.48 2.22 -24.99
C ASN A 216 -6.46 1.58 -25.95
N GLY A 217 -5.36 1.00 -25.41
CA GLY A 217 -4.29 0.39 -26.18
C GLY A 217 -3.25 1.38 -26.71
N ASN A 218 -3.34 2.66 -26.38
CA ASN A 218 -2.32 3.65 -26.77
C ASN A 218 -1.03 3.41 -26.00
N LYS A 219 0.11 3.73 -26.62
CA LYS A 219 1.44 3.54 -26.05
C LYS A 219 2.11 4.88 -25.78
N TRP A 220 2.39 5.15 -24.52
CA TRP A 220 2.98 6.39 -24.03
C TRP A 220 4.43 6.15 -23.60
N ARG A 221 5.35 6.99 -24.05
CA ARG A 221 6.73 6.99 -23.55
C ARG A 221 6.78 7.59 -22.15
N THR A 222 7.76 7.19 -21.35
CA THR A 222 7.99 7.75 -20.00
C THR A 222 8.27 9.25 -20.01
N ASP A 223 8.82 9.79 -21.09
CA ASP A 223 9.08 11.22 -21.22
C ASP A 223 7.83 12.04 -21.59
N GLN A 224 6.85 11.45 -22.27
CA GLN A 224 5.52 12.04 -22.47
C GLN A 224 4.72 12.12 -21.16
N PHE A 225 5.17 11.40 -20.14
CA PHE A 225 4.75 11.66 -18.77
C PHE A 225 5.62 12.78 -18.17
N LYS A 226 6.96 12.69 -18.26
CA LYS A 226 7.93 13.66 -17.71
C LYS A 226 7.74 15.12 -18.13
N PHE A 227 7.55 15.41 -19.42
CA PHE A 227 7.45 16.78 -19.94
C PHE A 227 6.08 17.43 -19.67
N GLY A 228 5.10 16.64 -19.24
CA GLY A 228 3.87 17.19 -18.70
C GLY A 228 4.07 17.92 -17.36
N LEU A 229 5.23 17.77 -16.70
CA LEU A 229 5.49 18.24 -15.34
C LEU A 229 6.49 19.43 -15.21
N ASP A 230 6.94 20.03 -16.32
CA ASP A 230 8.14 20.91 -16.35
C ASP A 230 7.93 22.34 -15.79
N ASN A 231 6.71 22.73 -15.41
CA ASN A 231 6.42 24.09 -14.92
C ASN A 231 5.90 24.09 -13.48
N GLY A 232 6.81 23.99 -12.50
CA GLY A 232 6.50 24.16 -11.08
C GLY A 232 6.24 22.84 -10.34
N PHE A 233 7.25 22.33 -9.64
CA PHE A 233 7.26 20.98 -9.07
C PHE A 233 6.31 20.78 -7.84
N SER A 234 5.92 21.86 -7.16
CA SER A 234 5.12 21.79 -5.90
C SER A 234 3.60 21.74 -6.11
N ASP A 235 3.08 22.53 -7.05
CA ASP A 235 1.62 22.63 -7.33
C ASP A 235 1.10 21.47 -8.21
N PHE A 236 2.02 20.59 -8.59
CA PHE A 236 1.90 19.73 -9.74
C PHE A 236 1.36 18.33 -9.44
N ILE A 237 1.78 17.70 -8.34
CA ILE A 237 1.39 16.30 -8.07
C ILE A 237 -0.10 16.19 -7.67
N SER A 238 -0.69 17.25 -7.11
CA SER A 238 -2.13 17.32 -6.81
C SER A 238 -3.01 17.44 -8.07
N THR A 239 -2.48 17.99 -9.16
CA THR A 239 -3.26 18.35 -10.36
C THR A 239 -3.29 17.23 -11.41
N TYR A 240 -2.29 16.33 -11.43
CA TYR A 240 -2.09 15.42 -12.57
C TYR A 240 -1.98 13.93 -12.23
N LEU A 241 -1.88 13.56 -10.95
CA LEU A 241 -1.88 12.17 -10.52
C LEU A 241 -2.96 11.96 -9.46
N HIS A 242 -4.02 11.26 -9.87
CA HIS A 242 -5.11 10.88 -8.98
C HIS A 242 -4.92 9.42 -8.55
N ASP A 243 -4.82 9.21 -7.24
CA ASP A 243 -4.73 7.94 -6.52
C ASP A 243 -3.49 7.04 -6.82
N ASN A 244 -2.92 6.45 -5.75
CA ASN A 244 -1.87 5.40 -5.75
C ASN A 244 -0.45 5.80 -6.20
N VAL A 245 0.02 7.00 -5.85
CA VAL A 245 1.42 7.41 -6.08
C VAL A 245 2.23 7.35 -4.79
N GLU A 246 3.29 6.55 -4.79
CA GLU A 246 4.33 6.57 -3.74
C GLU A 246 5.47 7.49 -4.18
N ARG A 247 5.84 8.44 -3.31
CA ARG A 247 6.98 9.37 -3.50
C ARG A 247 8.18 8.85 -2.72
N TYR A 248 9.36 8.91 -3.32
CA TYR A 248 10.62 8.64 -2.63
C TYR A 248 11.59 9.81 -2.83
N THR A 249 12.15 10.32 -1.73
CA THR A 249 13.30 11.26 -1.71
C THR A 249 14.55 10.51 -1.26
N ASP A 250 15.73 10.99 -1.68
CA ASP A 250 17.01 10.27 -1.63
C ASP A 250 17.62 10.03 -0.23
N ASP A 251 16.91 10.39 0.85
CA ASP A 251 17.21 9.94 2.21
C ASP A 251 15.98 9.22 2.76
N TYR A 252 16.16 7.99 3.26
CA TYR A 252 15.12 7.09 3.78
C TYR A 252 14.44 7.60 5.07
N GLN A 253 13.91 8.83 5.07
CA GLN A 253 12.94 9.31 6.05
C GLN A 253 11.56 9.38 5.41
N VAL A 254 10.67 8.56 5.96
CA VAL A 254 9.25 8.55 5.64
C VAL A 254 8.63 9.83 6.19
N ILE A 255 8.11 10.68 5.32
CA ILE A 255 7.21 11.77 5.72
C ILE A 255 5.78 11.20 5.62
N GLU A 256 5.01 11.26 6.71
CA GLU A 256 3.59 10.89 6.66
C GLU A 256 2.78 11.97 5.93
N PHE A 257 1.83 11.53 5.10
CA PHE A 257 0.89 12.39 4.36
C PHE A 257 0.08 13.34 5.26
N SER A 258 -0.11 13.00 6.54
CA SER A 258 -0.78 13.82 7.57
C SER A 258 -0.01 15.10 7.96
N GLU A 259 1.32 15.12 7.79
CA GLU A 259 2.14 16.34 7.95
C GLU A 259 2.11 17.26 6.72
N LEU A 260 1.68 16.74 5.56
CA LEU A 260 1.48 17.51 4.32
C LEU A 260 0.05 18.05 4.19
N GLU A 261 -0.97 17.30 4.63
CA GLU A 261 -2.36 17.77 4.65
C GLU A 261 -2.61 18.88 5.68
N SER A 262 -1.97 18.83 6.86
CA SER A 262 -2.15 19.85 7.91
C SER A 262 -1.58 21.23 7.54
N LYS A 263 -0.68 21.31 6.56
CA LYS A 263 -0.19 22.59 6.00
C LYS A 263 -0.93 23.07 4.76
N PHE A 264 -1.76 22.22 4.14
CA PHE A 264 -2.40 22.54 2.86
C PHE A 264 -3.90 22.86 2.99
N PHE A 265 -4.56 22.41 4.06
CA PHE A 265 -5.99 22.67 4.29
C PHE A 265 -6.31 23.91 5.13
N GLU A 266 -5.33 24.67 5.64
CA GLU A 266 -5.60 25.98 6.26
C GLU A 266 -5.91 27.09 5.22
N THR A 267 -5.73 26.85 3.91
CA THR A 267 -5.77 27.91 2.88
C THR A 267 -6.87 27.78 1.82
N PHE A 268 -7.86 26.89 2.01
CA PHE A 268 -8.95 26.73 1.03
C PHE A 268 -10.34 27.15 1.50
N ASP A 269 -10.54 27.46 2.80
CA ASP A 269 -11.79 28.06 3.30
C ASP A 269 -11.74 29.61 3.36
N GLU A 270 -10.59 30.26 3.14
CA GLU A 270 -10.45 31.73 3.07
C GLU A 270 -10.52 32.31 1.63
N LEU A 271 -10.70 31.48 0.60
CA LEU A 271 -10.94 31.94 -0.79
C LEU A 271 -12.35 31.61 -1.29
N ALA A 272 -13.23 31.16 -0.40
CA ALA A 272 -14.67 31.00 -0.63
C ALA A 272 -15.54 31.87 0.31
N ALA A 273 -14.94 32.92 0.91
CA ALA A 273 -15.58 34.06 1.57
C ALA A 273 -14.97 35.37 1.04
#